data_AF-A0A9E1FMF5-F1
#
_entry.id   AF-A0A9E1FMF5-F1
#
_cell.length_a   1.000
_cell.length_b   1.000
_cell.length_c   1.000
_cell.angle_alpha   90.00
_cell.angle_beta   90.00
_cell.angle_gamma   90.00
#
_symmetry.space_group_name_H-M   'P 1'
#
loop_
_entity.id
_entity.type
_entity.pdbx_description
1 polymer ?
#
loop_
_entity_poly.entity_id
_entity_poly.type
_entity_poly.pdbx_seq_one_letter_code
_entity_poly.pdbx_strand_id
1 'polypeptide(L)' 'MRSPISHVRIMAVGGINEKNAAEFLKAGAVGLGVGGNLANRQWIADGAFEKITQTAQALVAAVRTAE' A
#
# COMPACT_ATOMS: atom_id res chain seq x y z
N MET A 1 16.23 -0.42 -2.38
CA MET A 1 16.96 -0.08 -1.14
C MET A 1 17.93 -1.20 -0.81
N ARG A 2 19.23 -1.11 -1.15
CA ARG A 2 20.25 -2.02 -0.57
C ARG A 2 21.62 -1.34 -0.41
N SER A 3 22.16 -1.50 0.81
CA SER A 3 23.47 -1.13 1.39
C SER A 3 23.67 0.35 1.76
N PRO A 4 23.56 0.74 3.07
CA PRO A 4 24.18 0.09 4.25
C PRO A 4 23.25 -0.44 5.38
N ILE A 5 21.92 -0.35 5.27
CA ILE A 5 20.94 -0.68 6.36
C ILE A 5 20.08 -1.91 6.09
N SER A 6 20.61 -2.92 5.41
CA SER A 6 19.85 -4.11 4.98
C SER A 6 19.28 -4.98 6.11
N HIS A 7 19.73 -4.80 7.36
CA HIS A 7 19.23 -5.51 8.53
C HIS A 7 17.97 -4.86 9.14
N VAL A 8 17.64 -3.63 8.75
CA VAL A 8 16.48 -2.90 9.29
C VAL A 8 15.24 -3.24 8.48
N ARG A 9 14.17 -3.64 9.18
CA ARG A 9 12.84 -3.81 8.58
C ARG A 9 12.21 -2.45 8.33
N ILE A 10 12.03 -2.10 7.06
CA ILE A 10 11.46 -0.81 6.64
C ILE A 10 10.03 -0.99 6.13
N MET A 11 9.13 -0.11 6.55
CA MET A 11 7.78 0.01 6.01
C MET A 11 7.70 1.24 5.12
N ALA A 12 7.21 1.09 3.88
CA ALA A 12 7.01 2.23 2.99
C ALA A 12 5.65 2.89 3.27
N VAL A 13 5.64 4.21 3.47
CA VAL A 13 4.43 4.99 3.75
C VAL A 13 4.44 6.27 2.93
N GLY A 14 3.24 6.82 2.67
CA GLY A 14 3.08 8.06 1.90
C GLY A 14 2.98 7.82 0.40
N GLY A 15 1.82 8.11 -0.19
CA GLY A 15 1.60 7.97 -1.64
C GLY A 15 1.48 6.53 -2.15
N ILE A 16 1.36 5.55 -1.28
CA ILE A 16 1.18 4.14 -1.68
C ILE A 16 -0.21 3.93 -2.31
N ASN A 17 -0.26 3.20 -3.41
CA ASN A 17 -1.46 2.78 -4.14
C ASN A 17 -1.22 1.42 -4.82
N GLU A 18 -2.25 0.88 -5.47
CA GLU A 18 -2.23 -0.41 -6.15
C GLU A 18 -1.21 -0.50 -7.29
N LYS A 19 -0.75 0.63 -7.83
CA LYS A 19 0.22 0.66 -8.94
C LYS A 19 1.66 0.58 -8.46
N ASN A 20 1.98 1.17 -7.29
CA ASN A 20 3.35 1.23 -6.77
C ASN A 20 3.62 0.28 -5.59
N ALA A 21 2.58 -0.28 -4.96
CA ALA A 21 2.70 -1.16 -3.79
C ALA A 21 3.71 -2.31 -4.00
N ALA A 22 3.61 -2.99 -5.14
CA ALA A 22 4.49 -4.10 -5.50
C ALA A 22 5.97 -3.67 -5.63
N GLU A 23 6.23 -2.48 -6.16
CA GLU A 23 7.59 -1.98 -6.39
C GLU A 23 8.31 -1.71 -5.06
N PHE A 24 7.61 -1.17 -4.06
CA PHE A 24 8.19 -0.93 -2.74
C PHE A 24 8.58 -2.22 -2.02
N LEU A 25 7.75 -3.27 -2.14
CA LEU A 25 8.07 -4.59 -1.59
C LEU A 25 9.29 -5.20 -2.30
N LYS A 26 9.31 -5.16 -3.63
CA LYS A 26 10.47 -5.59 -4.44
C LYS A 26 11.74 -4.80 -4.10
N ALA A 27 11.59 -3.52 -3.77
CA ALA A 27 12.71 -2.66 -3.37
C ALA A 27 13.27 -2.98 -1.98
N GLY A 28 12.62 -3.86 -1.21
CA GLY A 28 13.05 -4.35 0.11
C GLY A 28 12.19 -3.86 1.29
N ALA A 29 11.07 -3.18 1.05
CA ALA A 29 10.13 -2.88 2.12
C ALA A 29 9.46 -4.16 2.61
N VAL A 30 9.30 -4.31 3.92
CA VAL A 30 8.64 -5.46 4.54
C VAL A 30 7.15 -5.23 4.80
N GLY A 31 6.66 -4.03 4.47
CA GLY A 31 5.28 -3.64 4.67
C GLY A 31 4.98 -2.29 4.03
N LEU A 32 3.70 -1.98 3.92
CA LEU A 32 3.19 -0.77 3.29
C LEU A 32 2.13 -0.11 4.18
N GLY A 33 2.19 1.21 4.32
CA GLY A 33 1.14 2.01 4.95
C GLY A 33 0.36 2.80 3.90
N VAL A 34 -0.95 2.52 3.80
CA VAL A 34 -1.85 3.21 2.88
C VAL A 34 -2.83 4.07 3.67
N GLY A 35 -2.76 5.39 3.47
CA GLY A 35 -3.61 6.37 4.15
C GLY A 35 -4.81 6.77 3.31
N GLY A 36 -4.87 8.04 2.90
CA GLY A 36 -6.02 8.63 2.20
C GLY A 36 -6.40 7.99 0.86
N ASN A 37 -5.50 7.22 0.24
CA ASN A 37 -5.81 6.42 -0.95
C ASN A 37 -6.74 5.24 -0.63
N LEU A 38 -6.74 4.74 0.61
CA LEU A 38 -7.64 3.69 1.08
C LEU A 38 -8.79 4.28 1.91
N ALA A 39 -8.45 5.05 2.96
CA ALA A 39 -9.41 5.71 3.83
C ALA A 39 -9.74 7.12 3.31
N ASN A 40 -10.32 7.20 2.12
CA ASN A 40 -10.65 8.46 1.48
C ASN A 40 -11.77 9.19 2.26
N ARG A 41 -11.52 10.43 2.67
CA ARG A 41 -12.48 11.22 3.47
C ARG A 41 -13.82 11.44 2.77
N GLN A 42 -13.80 11.63 1.45
CA GLN A 42 -15.01 11.83 0.66
C GLN A 42 -15.83 10.53 0.64
N TRP A 43 -15.20 9.37 0.43
CA TRP A 43 -15.91 8.10 0.45
C TRP A 43 -16.51 7.78 1.82
N ILE A 44 -15.82 8.16 2.90
CA ILE A 44 -16.35 8.02 4.26
C ILE A 44 -17.55 8.95 4.46
N ALA A 45 -17.44 10.22 4.06
CA ALA A 45 -18.53 11.18 4.15
C ALA A 45 -19.76 10.77 3.33
N ASP A 46 -19.55 10.18 2.15
CA ASP A 46 -20.59 9.70 1.25
C ASP A 46 -21.13 8.30 1.63
N GLY A 47 -20.61 7.67 2.69
CA GLY A 47 -20.96 6.29 3.07
C GLY A 47 -20.56 5.22 2.05
N ALA A 48 -19.66 5.56 1.10
CA ALA A 48 -19.21 4.71 0.01
C ALA A 48 -18.14 3.69 0.45
N PHE A 49 -18.42 2.93 1.51
CA PHE A 49 -17.51 1.92 2.07
C PHE A 49 -17.17 0.80 1.08
N GLU A 50 -18.03 0.55 0.10
CA GLU A 50 -17.74 -0.38 -0.99
C GLU A 50 -16.45 0.02 -1.75
N LYS A 51 -16.24 1.31 -2.02
CA LYS A 51 -15.03 1.79 -2.70
C LYS A 51 -13.77 1.55 -1.88
N ILE A 52 -13.87 1.69 -0.56
CA ILE A 52 -12.79 1.38 0.38
C ILE A 52 -12.46 -0.12 0.29
N THR A 53 -13.47 -0.98 0.32
CA THR A 53 -13.31 -2.44 0.19
C THR A 53 -12.68 -2.83 -1.14
N GLN A 54 -13.18 -2.30 -2.26
CA GLN A 54 -12.62 -2.55 -3.60
C GLN A 54 -11.16 -2.12 -3.68
N THR A 55 -10.83 -0.95 -3.13
CA THR A 55 -9.45 -0.44 -3.10
C THR A 55 -8.55 -1.32 -2.24
N ALA A 56 -9.03 -1.78 -1.07
CA ALA A 56 -8.30 -2.72 -0.23
C ALA A 56 -8.00 -4.04 -0.96
N GLN A 57 -9.00 -4.59 -1.66
CA GLN A 57 -8.83 -5.80 -2.46
C GLN A 57 -7.82 -5.60 -3.59
N ALA A 58 -7.88 -4.47 -4.29
CA ALA A 58 -6.92 -4.13 -5.36
C ALA A 58 -5.48 -4.02 -4.82
N LEU A 59 -5.29 -3.39 -3.65
CA LEU A 59 -3.99 -3.31 -2.99
C LEU A 59 -3.43 -4.68 -2.62
N VAL A 60 -4.26 -5.54 -2.02
CA VAL A 60 -3.85 -6.91 -1.65
C VAL A 60 -3.53 -7.73 -2.90
N ALA A 61 -4.33 -7.62 -3.96
CA ALA A 61 -4.08 -8.29 -5.22
C ALA A 61 -2.75 -7.83 -5.85
N ALA A 62 -2.50 -6.52 -5.90
CA ALA A 62 -1.24 -5.96 -6.41
C ALA A 62 -0.03 -6.49 -5.64
N VAL A 63 -0.11 -6.57 -4.31
CA VAL A 63 0.97 -7.10 -3.45
C VAL A 63 1.18 -8.60 -3.65
N ARG A 64 0.13 -9.40 -3.78
CA ARG A 64 0.24 -10.85 -4.02
C ARG A 64 0.95 -11.19 -5.33
N THR A 65 0.86 -10.33 -6.35
CA THR A 65 1.61 -10.52 -7.60
C THR A 65 3.11 -10.18 -7.48
N ALA A 66 3.54 -9.64 -6.35
CA ALA A 66 4.92 -9.26 -6.10
C ALA A 66 5.74 -10.35 -5.35
N GLU A 67 5.08 -11.40 -4.84
CA GLU A 67 5.71 -12.59 -4.27
C GLU A 67 6.31 -13.52 -5.34
#